data_AF-F4PW38-F1
#
_entry.id   AF-F4PW38-F1
#
_cell.length_a   1.000
_cell.length_b   1.000
_cell.length_c   1.000
_cell.angle_alpha   90.00
_cell.angle_beta   90.00
_cell.angle_gamma   90.00
#
_symmetry.space_group_name_H-M   'P 1'
#
loop_
_entity.id
_entity.type
_entity.pdbx_description
1 polymer ?
#
loop_
_entity_poly.entity_id
_entity_poly.type
_entity_poly.pdbx_seq_one_letter_code
_entity_poly.pdbx_strand_id
1 'polypeptide(L)'
;MEKTRQLKESSRNKTILLIIAIIYYYIMPKPKKKGGQQKVVTRAAKFRSGHIKISKKVNLTEEETRFRKQKLGGNKIEEDQRKYFLNAMQEVKDLAKSSLTRKVRRNMDTEKLIDQGRKVPTQQTPLATLQLQRSKERTTYSLRMQDAIVHGKPMPAKPEFMKTKEKRDTRALDVHGGKYTKGTLHLGKRDIKSAFK
;
A
#
# COMPACT_ATOMS: atom_id res chain seq x y z
N MET A 1 -11.41 -41.58 -15.20
CA MET A 1 -11.30 -40.90 -13.88
C MET A 1 -11.20 -39.36 -13.96
N GLU A 2 -11.11 -38.73 -15.14
CA GLU A 2 -10.99 -37.26 -15.25
C GLU A 2 -12.33 -36.50 -15.12
N LYS A 3 -13.44 -37.08 -15.59
CA LYS A 3 -14.77 -36.44 -15.55
C LYS A 3 -15.25 -36.13 -14.12
N THR A 4 -14.91 -36.96 -13.14
CA THR A 4 -15.29 -36.74 -11.73
C THR A 4 -14.46 -35.65 -11.05
N ARG A 5 -13.24 -35.37 -11.53
CA ARG A 5 -12.40 -34.25 -11.05
C ARG A 5 -12.90 -32.91 -11.57
N GLN A 6 -13.27 -32.84 -12.86
CA GLN A 6 -13.84 -31.62 -13.46
C GLN A 6 -15.18 -31.22 -12.84
N LEU A 7 -16.05 -32.19 -12.51
CA LEU A 7 -17.31 -31.93 -11.81
C LEU A 7 -17.10 -31.40 -10.38
N LYS A 8 -16.09 -31.92 -9.65
CA LYS A 8 -15.73 -31.42 -8.33
C LYS A 8 -15.16 -29.99 -8.38
N GLU A 9 -14.36 -29.66 -9.40
CA GLU A 9 -13.84 -28.30 -9.59
C GLU A 9 -14.94 -27.31 -10.00
N SER A 10 -15.86 -27.70 -10.88
CA SER A 10 -17.02 -26.88 -11.25
C SER A 10 -17.92 -26.58 -10.05
N SER A 11 -18.18 -27.59 -9.21
CA SER A 11 -18.96 -27.41 -7.97
C SER A 11 -18.27 -26.47 -6.99
N ARG A 12 -16.95 -26.59 -6.80
CA ARG A 12 -16.18 -25.68 -5.94
C ARG A 12 -16.22 -24.25 -6.45
N ASN A 13 -16.07 -24.05 -7.76
CA ASN A 13 -16.14 -22.72 -8.38
C ASN A 13 -17.51 -22.06 -8.20
N LYS A 14 -18.61 -22.81 -8.32
CA LYS A 14 -19.97 -22.31 -8.04
C LYS A 14 -20.14 -21.90 -6.58
N THR A 15 -19.56 -22.66 -5.65
CA THR A 15 -19.64 -22.37 -4.21
C THR A 15 -18.84 -21.11 -3.87
N ILE A 16 -17.66 -20.93 -4.47
CA ILE A 16 -16.83 -19.74 -4.32
C ILE A 16 -17.54 -18.49 -4.87
N LEU A 17 -18.17 -18.58 -6.04
CA LEU A 17 -18.95 -17.48 -6.62
C LEU A 17 -20.14 -17.08 -5.73
N LEU A 18 -20.80 -18.06 -5.10
CA LEU A 18 -21.88 -17.81 -4.15
C LEU A 18 -21.38 -17.06 -2.91
N ILE A 19 -20.24 -17.47 -2.35
CA ILE A 19 -19.62 -16.80 -1.19
C ILE A 19 -19.24 -15.36 -1.54
N ILE A 20 -18.65 -15.14 -2.71
CA ILE A 20 -18.31 -13.78 -3.19
C ILE A 20 -19.59 -12.93 -3.35
N ALA A 21 -20.67 -13.49 -3.88
CA ALA A 21 -21.95 -12.78 -4.03
C ALA A 21 -22.57 -12.41 -2.68
N ILE A 22 -22.49 -13.29 -1.68
CA ILE A 22 -22.97 -13.03 -0.31
C ILE A 22 -22.14 -11.92 0.35
N ILE A 23 -20.81 -12.00 0.24
CA ILE A 23 -19.90 -10.95 0.73
C ILE A 23 -20.21 -9.61 0.04
N TYR A 24 -20.44 -9.62 -1.27
CA TYR A 24 -20.78 -8.41 -2.03
C TYR A 24 -22.13 -7.82 -1.59
N TYR A 25 -23.12 -8.66 -1.29
CA TYR A 25 -24.44 -8.25 -0.80
C TYR A 25 -24.39 -7.62 0.59
N TYR A 26 -23.53 -8.13 1.48
CA TYR A 26 -23.43 -7.64 2.87
C TYR A 26 -22.47 -6.45 3.04
N ILE A 27 -21.49 -6.28 2.16
CA ILE A 27 -20.52 -5.17 2.23
C ILE A 27 -21.01 -3.92 1.48
N MET A 28 -21.91 -4.05 0.51
CA MET A 28 -22.46 -2.88 -0.19
C MET A 28 -23.50 -2.14 0.67
N PRO A 29 -23.38 -0.81 0.85
CA PRO A 29 -24.40 -0.03 1.53
C PRO A 29 -25.71 -0.10 0.73
N LYS A 30 -26.80 -0.51 1.39
CA LYS A 30 -28.13 -0.53 0.76
C LYS A 30 -28.43 0.85 0.16
N PRO A 31 -28.90 0.94 -1.10
CA PRO A 31 -29.24 2.21 -1.70
C PRO A 31 -30.34 2.87 -0.86
N LYS A 32 -30.04 4.05 -0.30
CA LYS A 32 -31.05 4.88 0.36
C LYS A 32 -32.10 5.24 -0.68
N LYS A 33 -33.32 4.72 -0.52
CA LYS A 33 -34.50 5.19 -1.28
C LYS A 33 -34.71 6.67 -0.97
N LYS A 34 -34.26 7.55 -1.86
CA LYS A 34 -34.81 8.89 -1.98
C LYS A 34 -35.88 8.83 -3.08
N GLY A 35 -37.09 9.25 -2.73
CA GLY A 35 -38.21 9.34 -3.66
C GLY A 35 -37.81 10.12 -4.91
N GLY A 36 -38.12 9.55 -6.07
CA GLY A 36 -37.79 10.08 -7.37
C GLY A 36 -37.76 8.93 -8.37
N GLN A 37 -38.77 8.87 -9.23
CA GLN A 37 -38.92 7.86 -10.28
C GLN A 37 -37.61 7.75 -11.08
N GLN A 38 -36.92 6.60 -10.99
CA GLN A 38 -35.85 6.28 -11.91
C GLN A 38 -36.41 5.45 -13.06
N LYS A 39 -36.47 6.07 -14.24
CA LYS A 39 -36.65 5.36 -15.51
C LYS A 39 -35.58 4.28 -15.61
N VAL A 40 -36.00 3.02 -15.65
CA VAL A 40 -35.13 1.88 -15.94
C VAL A 40 -34.81 1.94 -17.43
N VAL A 41 -33.66 2.54 -17.78
CA VAL A 41 -33.09 2.40 -19.12
C VAL A 41 -32.25 1.13 -19.12
N THR A 42 -32.83 0.01 -19.56
CA THR A 42 -32.08 -1.21 -19.85
C THR A 42 -31.22 -1.00 -21.10
N ARG A 43 -29.97 -0.57 -20.93
CA ARG A 43 -28.96 -0.71 -21.99
C ARG A 43 -28.34 -2.10 -21.89
N ALA A 44 -28.74 -2.98 -22.80
CA ALA A 44 -28.07 -4.25 -23.05
C ALA A 44 -26.59 -3.98 -23.39
N ALA A 45 -25.69 -4.40 -22.50
CA ALA A 45 -24.26 -4.33 -22.75
C ALA A 45 -23.86 -5.46 -23.71
N LYS A 46 -23.75 -5.14 -25.00
CA LYS A 46 -23.01 -5.94 -25.98
C LYS A 46 -21.56 -6.05 -25.50
N PHE A 47 -21.14 -7.24 -25.10
CA PHE A 47 -19.73 -7.57 -24.87
C PHE A 47 -18.98 -7.42 -26.19
N ARG A 48 -18.24 -6.32 -26.36
CA ARG A 48 -17.18 -6.21 -27.35
C ARG A 48 -15.86 -6.50 -26.67
N SER A 49 -15.24 -7.59 -27.10
CA SER A 49 -13.84 -7.92 -26.87
C SER A 49 -12.94 -6.72 -27.18
N GLY A 50 -12.16 -6.27 -26.20
CA GLY A 50 -11.14 -5.24 -26.44
C GLY A 50 -10.73 -4.49 -25.20
N HIS A 51 -9.50 -4.77 -24.75
CA HIS A 51 -8.70 -3.94 -23.83
C HIS A 51 -9.27 -3.64 -22.44
N ILE A 52 -9.02 -4.55 -21.51
CA ILE A 52 -8.94 -4.18 -20.09
C ILE A 52 -7.63 -3.41 -19.88
N LYS A 53 -7.69 -2.07 -19.97
CA LYS A 53 -6.66 -1.20 -19.38
C LYS A 53 -6.80 -1.28 -17.85
N ILE A 54 -6.02 -2.16 -17.23
CA ILE A 54 -5.86 -2.16 -15.77
C ILE A 54 -4.97 -0.96 -15.41
N SER A 55 -5.56 0.23 -15.32
CA SER A 55 -4.91 1.42 -14.77
C SER A 55 -5.47 1.73 -13.38
N LYS A 56 -5.21 0.83 -12.43
CA LYS A 56 -5.16 1.17 -11.01
C LYS A 56 -3.87 0.58 -10.45
N LYS A 57 -2.82 1.40 -10.41
CA LYS A 57 -1.75 1.21 -9.42
C LYS A 57 -2.42 1.42 -8.06
N VAL A 58 -2.87 0.34 -7.44
CA VAL A 58 -3.23 0.34 -6.03
C VAL A 58 -1.91 0.54 -5.29
N ASN A 59 -1.71 1.72 -4.71
CA ASN A 59 -0.58 1.99 -3.83
C ASN A 59 -0.74 1.13 -2.58
N LEU A 60 -0.11 -0.04 -2.61
CA LEU A 60 -0.26 -1.14 -1.65
C LEU A 60 0.62 -0.97 -0.39
N THR A 61 0.82 0.25 0.10
CA THR A 61 1.67 0.50 1.28
C THR A 61 0.90 1.01 2.50
N GLU A 62 -0.32 1.54 2.33
CA GLU A 62 -1.15 1.97 3.46
C GLU A 62 -2.06 0.86 4.02
N GLU A 63 -2.43 -0.14 3.22
CA GLU A 63 -3.30 -1.23 3.68
C GLU A 63 -2.55 -2.26 4.55
N GLU A 64 -1.29 -2.56 4.24
CA GLU A 64 -0.49 -3.50 5.04
C GLU A 64 -0.09 -2.92 6.41
N THR A 65 0.02 -1.59 6.54
CA THR A 65 0.27 -0.92 7.83
C THR A 65 -1.01 -0.72 8.65
N ARG A 66 -2.18 -0.58 8.00
CA ARG A 66 -3.49 -0.58 8.69
C ARG A 66 -3.86 -1.94 9.26
N PHE A 67 -3.50 -3.05 8.61
CA PHE A 67 -3.78 -4.39 9.12
C PHE A 67 -3.06 -4.75 10.44
N ARG A 68 -1.92 -4.12 10.72
CA ARG A 68 -1.23 -4.33 12.01
C ARG A 68 -1.92 -3.63 13.20
N LYS A 69 -2.81 -2.66 12.95
CA LYS A 69 -3.47 -1.85 14.00
C LYS A 69 -4.99 -1.69 13.86
N GLN A 70 -5.63 -2.31 12.87
CA GLN A 70 -7.09 -2.28 12.77
C GLN A 70 -7.72 -3.32 13.70
N LYS A 71 -8.41 -2.83 14.74
CA LYS A 71 -9.51 -3.57 15.37
C LYS A 71 -10.65 -3.63 14.36
N LEU A 72 -10.64 -4.61 13.47
CA LEU A 72 -11.81 -4.97 12.68
C LEU A 72 -12.89 -5.47 13.67
N GLY A 73 -13.85 -4.60 14.01
CA GLY A 73 -15.05 -4.96 14.75
C GLY A 73 -14.82 -5.53 16.16
N GLY A 74 -14.34 -4.72 17.10
CA GLY A 74 -14.58 -4.90 18.55
C GLY A 74 -13.90 -6.09 19.27
N ASN A 75 -13.68 -7.23 18.62
CA ASN A 75 -13.09 -8.42 19.22
C ASN A 75 -11.64 -8.60 18.76
N LYS A 76 -10.78 -9.07 19.68
CA LYS A 76 -9.41 -9.47 19.34
C LYS A 76 -9.51 -10.62 18.35
N ILE A 77 -9.33 -10.33 17.05
CA ILE A 77 -9.20 -11.37 16.03
C ILE A 77 -8.07 -12.30 16.46
N GLU A 78 -8.44 -13.55 16.69
CA GLU A 78 -7.57 -14.66 17.08
C GLU A 78 -6.44 -14.82 16.06
N GLU A 79 -5.25 -15.21 16.50
CA GLU A 79 -4.05 -15.26 15.65
C GLU A 79 -4.26 -16.15 14.42
N ASP A 80 -5.03 -17.22 14.57
CA ASP A 80 -5.38 -18.16 13.49
C ASP A 80 -6.24 -17.52 12.40
N GLN A 81 -7.19 -16.66 12.78
CA GLN A 81 -8.01 -15.93 11.81
C GLN A 81 -7.15 -14.91 11.05
N ARG A 82 -6.22 -14.22 11.73
CA ARG A 82 -5.27 -13.30 11.06
C ARG A 82 -4.39 -14.04 10.06
N LYS A 83 -3.86 -15.20 10.47
CA LYS A 83 -3.03 -16.06 9.63
C LYS A 83 -3.80 -16.56 8.41
N TYR A 84 -5.06 -16.94 8.59
CA TYR A 84 -5.95 -17.33 7.50
C TYR A 84 -6.14 -16.19 6.49
N PHE A 85 -6.43 -14.97 6.95
CA PHE A 85 -6.58 -13.81 6.06
C PHE A 85 -5.29 -13.46 5.31
N LEU A 86 -4.15 -13.50 6.00
CA LEU A 86 -2.84 -13.26 5.36
C LEU A 86 -2.55 -14.32 4.29
N ASN A 87 -2.81 -15.59 4.58
CA ASN A 87 -2.61 -16.68 3.63
C ASN A 87 -3.56 -16.57 2.43
N ALA A 88 -4.85 -16.29 2.65
CA ALA A 88 -5.82 -16.11 1.58
C ALA A 88 -5.48 -14.91 0.69
N MET A 89 -5.04 -13.79 1.27
CA MET A 89 -4.55 -12.64 0.49
C MET A 89 -3.31 -12.97 -0.31
N GLN A 90 -2.39 -13.76 0.26
CA GLN A 90 -1.19 -14.19 -0.42
C GLN A 90 -1.52 -15.14 -1.59
N GLU A 91 -2.47 -16.05 -1.41
CA GLU A 91 -2.96 -16.97 -2.45
C GLU A 91 -3.63 -16.21 -3.59
N VAL A 92 -4.48 -15.22 -3.28
CA VAL A 92 -5.07 -14.33 -4.29
C VAL A 92 -4.00 -13.55 -5.06
N LYS A 93 -2.98 -13.04 -4.36
CA LYS A 93 -1.83 -12.36 -5.00
C LYS A 93 -1.09 -13.31 -5.95
N ASP A 94 -0.84 -14.55 -5.53
CA ASP A 94 -0.09 -15.52 -6.34
C ASP A 94 -0.93 -16.07 -7.53
N LEU A 95 -2.26 -16.18 -7.38
CA LEU A 95 -3.20 -16.41 -8.49
C LEU A 95 -3.16 -15.26 -9.49
N ALA A 96 -3.18 -14.00 -9.03
CA ALA A 96 -3.07 -12.84 -9.89
C ALA A 96 -1.71 -12.78 -10.60
N LYS A 97 -0.62 -13.25 -9.96
CA LYS A 97 0.69 -13.36 -10.62
C LYS A 97 0.67 -14.27 -11.84
N SER A 98 -0.15 -15.32 -11.85
CA SER A 98 -0.21 -16.29 -12.95
C SER A 98 -0.77 -15.73 -14.26
N SER A 99 -1.49 -14.60 -14.22
CA SER A 99 -1.97 -13.89 -15.40
C SER A 99 -1.03 -12.78 -15.88
N LEU A 100 -0.02 -12.42 -15.09
CA LEU A 100 0.94 -11.36 -15.40
C LEU A 100 2.04 -11.84 -16.36
N THR A 101 2.62 -10.89 -17.10
CA THR A 101 3.77 -11.16 -18.00
C THR A 101 5.01 -11.57 -17.19
N ARG A 102 5.90 -12.35 -17.82
CA ARG A 102 7.15 -12.83 -17.19
C ARG A 102 7.99 -11.71 -16.56
N LYS A 103 8.04 -10.54 -17.23
CA LYS A 103 8.77 -9.37 -16.74
C LYS A 103 8.17 -8.84 -15.43
N VAL A 104 6.85 -8.73 -15.35
CA VAL A 104 6.15 -8.25 -14.15
C VAL A 104 6.31 -9.24 -13.00
N ARG A 105 6.24 -10.55 -13.26
CA ARG A 105 6.48 -11.59 -12.24
C ARG A 105 7.86 -11.46 -11.60
N ARG A 106 8.91 -11.33 -12.43
CA ARG A 106 10.29 -11.12 -11.95
C ARG A 106 10.41 -9.89 -11.07
N ASN A 107 9.78 -8.78 -11.45
CA ASN A 107 9.79 -7.56 -10.65
C ASN A 107 9.13 -7.75 -9.27
N MET A 108 7.98 -8.44 -9.22
CA MET A 108 7.33 -8.75 -7.95
C MET A 108 8.17 -9.67 -7.07
N ASP A 109 8.91 -10.61 -7.66
CA ASP A 109 9.79 -11.50 -6.92
C ASP A 109 11.02 -10.74 -6.38
N THR A 110 11.54 -9.77 -7.14
CA THR A 110 12.58 -8.86 -6.64
C THR A 110 12.08 -7.96 -5.52
N GLU A 111 10.85 -7.46 -5.58
CA GLU A 111 10.23 -6.67 -4.50
C GLU A 111 10.10 -7.52 -3.23
N LYS A 112 9.62 -8.77 -3.33
CA LYS A 112 9.58 -9.71 -2.19
C LYS A 112 10.96 -9.91 -1.54
N LEU A 113 12.03 -9.97 -2.33
CA LEU A 113 13.40 -10.09 -1.79
C LEU A 113 13.84 -8.82 -1.03
N ILE A 114 13.49 -7.64 -1.55
CA ILE A 114 13.77 -6.36 -0.90
C ILE A 114 13.01 -6.26 0.44
N ASP A 115 11.74 -6.66 0.46
CA ASP A 115 10.91 -6.65 1.67
C ASP A 115 11.45 -7.59 2.76
N GLN A 116 12.09 -8.69 2.36
CA GLN A 116 12.80 -9.60 3.28
C GLN A 116 14.15 -9.04 3.78
N GLY A 117 14.53 -7.83 3.38
CA GLY A 117 15.78 -7.17 3.75
C GLY A 117 16.99 -7.65 2.94
N ARG A 118 16.79 -8.40 1.86
CA ARG A 118 17.91 -8.84 1.00
C ARG A 118 18.32 -7.71 0.06
N LYS A 119 19.63 -7.53 -0.11
CA LYS A 119 20.19 -6.58 -1.07
C LYS A 119 20.02 -7.13 -2.48
N VAL A 120 19.19 -6.47 -3.29
CA VAL A 120 18.99 -6.81 -4.71
C VAL A 120 19.81 -5.85 -5.58
N PRO A 121 20.57 -6.33 -6.57
CA PRO A 121 21.34 -5.46 -7.46
C PRO A 121 20.39 -4.55 -8.24
N THR A 122 20.60 -3.25 -8.14
CA THR A 122 19.84 -2.25 -8.90
C THR A 122 20.50 -2.02 -10.25
N GLN A 123 19.69 -1.93 -11.31
CA GLN A 123 20.20 -1.57 -12.62
C GLN A 123 20.74 -0.13 -12.57
N GLN A 124 21.99 0.05 -12.95
CA GLN A 124 22.58 1.38 -13.06
C GLN A 124 21.93 2.12 -14.24
N THR A 125 21.17 3.16 -13.93
CA THR A 125 20.56 4.04 -14.91
C THR A 125 21.32 5.37 -14.97
N PRO A 126 21.67 5.89 -16.17
CA PRO A 126 22.36 7.16 -16.30
C PRO A 126 21.61 8.33 -15.65
N LEU A 127 22.34 9.28 -15.07
CA LEU A 127 21.76 10.40 -14.32
C LEU A 127 20.77 11.23 -15.16
N ALA A 128 21.08 11.49 -16.43
CA ALA A 128 20.21 12.24 -17.34
C ALA A 128 18.85 11.54 -17.53
N THR A 129 18.85 10.22 -17.69
CA THR A 129 17.62 9.43 -17.83
C THR A 129 16.79 9.44 -16.54
N LEU A 130 17.45 9.38 -15.39
CA LEU A 130 16.80 9.47 -14.08
C LEU A 130 16.16 10.84 -13.85
N GLN A 131 16.85 11.92 -14.21
CA GLN A 131 16.31 13.28 -14.08
C GLN A 131 15.08 13.47 -14.98
N LEU A 132 15.13 12.96 -16.22
CA LEU A 132 13.99 12.99 -17.14
C LEU A 132 12.80 12.17 -16.63
N GLN A 133 13.05 11.00 -16.02
CA GLN A 133 11.98 10.21 -15.40
C GLN A 133 11.36 10.95 -14.21
N ARG A 134 12.20 11.53 -13.33
CA ARG A 134 11.73 12.32 -12.17
C ARG A 134 10.92 13.54 -12.59
N SER A 135 11.31 14.23 -13.66
CA SER A 135 10.53 15.38 -14.15
C SER A 135 9.15 14.95 -14.66
N LYS A 136 9.07 13.85 -15.42
CA LYS A 136 7.79 13.25 -15.85
C LYS A 136 6.93 12.78 -14.66
N GLU A 137 7.55 12.20 -13.63
CA GLU A 137 6.83 11.80 -12.42
C GLU A 137 6.29 13.01 -11.63
N ARG A 138 7.03 14.12 -11.59
CA ARG A 138 6.55 15.38 -10.99
C ARG A 138 5.32 15.92 -11.70
N THR A 139 5.35 16.00 -13.03
CA THR A 139 4.23 16.54 -13.81
C THR A 139 3.00 15.64 -13.75
N THR A 140 3.18 14.32 -13.80
CA THR A 140 2.07 13.38 -13.64
C THR A 140 1.46 13.42 -12.24
N TYR A 141 2.28 13.60 -11.20
CA TYR A 141 1.79 13.79 -9.84
C TYR A 141 0.99 15.09 -9.69
N SER A 142 1.48 16.22 -10.23
CA SER A 142 0.76 17.49 -10.16
C SER A 142 -0.59 17.44 -10.85
N LEU A 143 -0.68 16.79 -12.01
CA LEU A 143 -1.95 16.58 -12.72
C LEU A 143 -2.93 15.73 -11.90
N ARG A 144 -2.45 14.62 -11.32
CA ARG A 144 -3.29 13.78 -10.44
C ARG A 144 -3.76 14.49 -9.19
N MET A 145 -2.94 15.39 -8.65
CA MET A 145 -3.34 16.23 -7.53
C MET A 145 -4.45 17.20 -7.93
N GLN A 146 -4.30 17.89 -9.06
CA GLN A 146 -5.32 18.80 -9.58
C GLN A 146 -6.64 18.06 -9.82
N ASP A 147 -6.59 16.90 -10.48
CA ASP A 147 -7.76 16.04 -10.67
C ASP A 147 -8.40 15.61 -9.34
N ALA A 148 -7.60 15.29 -8.33
CA ALA A 148 -8.09 14.89 -7.02
C ALA A 148 -8.80 16.05 -6.31
N ILE A 149 -8.27 17.27 -6.42
CA ILE A 149 -8.88 18.50 -5.88
C ILE A 149 -10.22 18.77 -6.59
N VAL A 150 -10.23 18.79 -7.92
CA VAL A 150 -11.43 19.12 -8.72
C VAL A 150 -12.55 18.12 -8.50
N HIS A 151 -12.22 16.83 -8.34
CA HIS A 151 -13.20 15.75 -8.22
C HIS A 151 -13.44 15.26 -6.78
N GLY A 152 -12.85 15.89 -5.77
CA GLY A 152 -12.96 15.46 -4.37
C GLY A 152 -12.47 14.03 -4.12
N LYS A 153 -11.50 13.54 -4.91
CA LYS A 153 -10.91 12.21 -4.75
C LYS A 153 -9.79 12.25 -3.69
N PRO A 154 -9.46 11.11 -3.06
CA PRO A 154 -8.31 11.05 -2.16
C PRO A 154 -7.02 11.47 -2.86
N MET A 155 -6.20 12.26 -2.17
CA MET A 155 -4.93 12.76 -2.71
C MET A 155 -3.96 11.62 -3.02
N PRO A 156 -3.28 11.65 -4.18
CA PRO A 156 -2.26 10.66 -4.49
C PRO A 156 -1.08 10.77 -3.51
N ALA A 157 -0.46 9.62 -3.19
CA ALA A 157 0.74 9.60 -2.36
C ALA A 157 1.91 10.33 -3.06
N LYS A 158 2.63 11.16 -2.31
CA LYS A 158 3.80 11.89 -2.80
C LYS A 158 4.93 10.90 -3.17
N PRO A 159 5.52 11.00 -4.38
CA PRO A 159 6.59 10.09 -4.79
C PRO A 159 7.85 10.28 -3.94
N GLU A 160 8.63 9.21 -3.77
CA GLU A 160 9.72 9.13 -2.80
C GLU A 160 10.79 10.21 -2.97
N PHE A 161 11.19 10.50 -4.21
CA PHE A 161 12.20 11.52 -4.51
C PHE A 161 11.74 12.96 -4.19
N MET A 162 10.45 13.17 -3.93
CA MET A 162 9.90 14.46 -3.49
C MET A 162 9.60 14.49 -1.99
N LYS A 163 9.76 13.37 -1.27
CA LYS A 163 9.68 13.37 0.19
C LYS A 163 10.93 14.05 0.72
N THR A 164 10.74 15.18 1.40
CA THR A 164 11.82 15.84 2.13
C THR A 164 12.27 14.88 3.22
N LYS A 165 13.54 14.47 3.19
CA LYS A 165 14.15 13.86 4.37
C LYS A 165 14.13 14.93 5.44
N GLU A 166 13.49 14.65 6.57
CA GLU A 166 13.62 15.49 7.75
C GLU A 166 15.12 15.65 8.00
N LYS A 167 15.62 16.88 7.85
CA LYS A 167 16.97 17.20 8.30
C LYS A 167 16.90 16.97 9.79
N ARG A 168 17.58 15.92 10.28
CA ARG A 168 17.87 15.86 11.71
C ARG A 168 18.63 17.13 12.00
N ASP A 169 18.10 17.97 12.88
CA ASP A 169 18.86 19.10 13.39
C ASP A 169 20.20 18.54 13.82
N THR A 170 21.26 19.00 13.17
CA THR A 170 22.62 18.67 13.56
C THR A 170 22.71 19.11 15.01
N ARG A 171 22.89 18.14 15.93
CA ARG A 171 23.05 18.46 17.34
C ARG A 171 24.12 19.54 17.45
N ALA A 172 23.84 20.58 18.23
CA ALA A 172 24.84 21.57 18.57
C ALA A 172 26.10 20.86 19.13
N LEU A 173 27.26 21.50 19.02
CA LEU A 173 28.52 21.00 19.58
C LEU A 173 28.27 20.47 21.00
N ASP A 174 28.48 19.18 21.22
CA ASP A 174 28.26 18.56 22.53
C ASP A 174 29.29 19.17 23.51
N VAL A 175 28.81 20.03 24.42
CA VAL A 175 29.63 20.60 25.49
C VAL A 175 29.83 19.51 26.54
N HIS A 176 31.01 18.91 26.58
CA HIS A 176 31.40 17.98 27.63
C HIS A 176 31.70 18.74 28.92
N GLY A 177 31.09 18.32 30.03
CA GLY A 177 31.34 18.88 31.36
C GLY A 177 30.09 19.26 32.15
N GLY A 178 28.90 19.24 31.54
CA GLY A 178 27.67 19.53 32.27
C GLY A 178 26.44 19.57 31.38
N LYS A 179 25.28 19.87 31.97
CA LYS A 179 24.04 20.08 31.23
C LYS A 179 23.90 21.55 30.90
N TYR A 180 23.91 21.90 29.61
CA TYR A 180 23.61 23.25 29.18
C TYR A 180 22.10 23.41 29.00
N THR A 181 21.46 24.22 29.84
CA THR A 181 20.03 24.52 29.71
C THR A 181 19.78 26.01 29.87
N LYS A 182 18.94 26.59 29.00
CA LYS A 182 18.52 28.02 29.05
C LYS A 182 19.67 29.03 29.13
N GLY A 183 20.79 28.78 28.45
CA GLY A 183 21.95 29.67 28.44
C GLY A 183 22.88 29.54 29.67
N THR A 184 22.61 28.58 30.56
CA THR A 184 23.44 28.33 31.75
C THR A 184 24.00 26.91 31.75
N LEU A 185 25.28 26.79 32.10
CA LEU A 185 25.96 25.50 32.27
C LEU A 185 25.76 24.99 33.70
N HIS A 186 25.05 23.89 33.85
CA HIS A 186 24.90 23.21 35.13
C HIS A 186 26.00 22.15 35.28
N LEU A 187 26.93 22.43 36.18
CA LEU A 187 28.00 21.50 36.57
C LEU A 187 27.55 20.67 37.79
N GLY A 188 27.83 19.37 37.78
CA GLY A 188 27.60 18.53 38.94
C GLY A 188 28.60 18.82 40.05
N LYS A 189 28.18 18.71 41.33
CA LYS A 189 29.11 18.83 42.47
C LYS A 189 30.28 17.83 42.41
N ARG A 190 30.08 16.68 41.75
CA ARG A 190 31.13 15.67 41.53
C ARG A 190 32.15 16.15 40.51
N ASP A 191 31.68 16.69 39.38
CA ASP A 191 32.52 17.19 38.29
C ASP A 191 33.41 18.35 38.75
N ILE A 192 32.84 19.23 39.59
CA ILE A 192 33.58 20.31 40.26
C ILE A 192 34.69 19.72 41.13
N LYS A 193 34.38 18.76 42.01
CA LYS A 193 35.38 18.16 42.90
C LYS A 193 36.49 17.41 42.17
N SER A 194 36.20 16.78 41.02
CA SER A 194 37.22 16.12 40.21
C SER A 194 38.15 17.09 39.48
N ALA A 195 37.70 18.30 39.17
CA ALA A 195 38.52 19.30 38.48
C ALA A 195 39.55 20.01 39.39
N PHE A 196 39.29 20.04 40.71
CA PHE A 196 40.16 20.69 41.71
C PHE A 196 41.01 19.70 42.52
N LYS A 197 41.18 18.47 42.01
CA LYS A 197 42.06 17.45 42.60
C LYS A 197 43.40 17.45 41.90
#